data_AF-A0A3A8RWM1-F1
#
_entry.id   AF-A0A3A8RWM1-F1
#
_cell.length_a   1.000
_cell.length_b   1.000
_cell.length_c   1.000
_cell.angle_alpha   90.00
_cell.angle_beta   90.00
_cell.angle_gamma   90.00
#
_symmetry.space_group_name_H-M   'P 1'
#
loop_
_entity.id
_entity.type
_entity.pdbx_description
1 polymer ?
#
loop_
_entity_poly.entity_id
_entity_poly.type
_entity_poly.pdbx_seq_one_letter_code
_entity_poly.pdbx_strand_id
1 'polypeptide(L)'
;MTDGEVLLERQGVARTSATNRAALLAATNRTKPIEIEEGDRRWTVLHNRTRPAEFTDLDLGMTHRECLESQHAPQRGRRVHAAVAAFAHDLGTRAVDVRQVRRPHLNASREELQQLSEPVTEQFLRELICT
;
A
#
# COMPACT_ATOMS: atom_id res chain seq x y z
N MET A 1 -6.63 -0.42 -10.25
CA MET A 1 -7.18 0.60 -11.16
C MET A 1 -6.14 0.84 -12.24
N THR A 2 -6.43 0.38 -13.45
CA THR A 2 -5.52 0.47 -14.61
C THR A 2 -6.04 1.40 -15.68
N ASP A 3 -7.29 1.85 -15.54
CA ASP A 3 -7.97 2.64 -16.54
C ASP A 3 -7.40 4.06 -16.56
N GLY A 4 -7.14 4.60 -17.75
CA GLY A 4 -6.62 5.95 -17.93
C GLY A 4 -7.66 7.05 -17.68
N GLU A 5 -8.95 6.70 -17.73
CA GLU A 5 -10.08 7.58 -17.46
C GLU A 5 -11.08 6.89 -16.52
N VAL A 6 -11.78 7.71 -15.74
CA VAL A 6 -12.86 7.27 -14.85
C VAL A 6 -14.08 8.16 -15.05
N LEU A 7 -15.26 7.54 -14.98
CA LEU A 7 -16.53 8.26 -15.00
C LEU A 7 -16.85 8.72 -13.59
N LEU A 8 -17.01 10.03 -13.42
CA LEU A 8 -17.41 10.65 -12.18
C LEU A 8 -18.92 10.77 -12.14
N GLU A 9 -19.53 10.12 -11.15
CA GLU A 9 -20.95 10.17 -10.90
C GLU A 9 -21.21 10.85 -9.56
N ARG A 10 -22.04 11.90 -9.57
CA ARG A 10 -22.50 12.58 -8.37
C ARG A 10 -23.99 12.84 -8.50
N GLN A 11 -24.72 12.65 -7.40
CA GLN A 11 -26.16 12.90 -7.36
C GLN A 11 -26.48 14.32 -7.83
N GLY A 12 -27.39 14.44 -8.80
CA GLY A 12 -27.82 15.73 -9.36
C GLY A 12 -26.86 16.37 -10.37
N VAL A 13 -25.78 15.69 -10.78
CA VAL A 13 -24.82 16.17 -11.77
C VAL A 13 -24.72 15.17 -12.92
N ALA A 14 -24.64 15.65 -14.16
CA ALA A 14 -24.41 14.80 -15.32
C ALA A 14 -23.07 14.04 -15.19
N ARG A 15 -23.04 12.79 -15.65
CA ARG A 15 -21.82 11.98 -15.64
C ARG A 15 -20.74 12.66 -16.48
N THR A 16 -19.53 12.74 -15.96
CA THR A 16 -18.39 13.38 -16.64
C THR A 16 -17.17 12.44 -16.62
N SER A 17 -16.40 12.42 -17.70
CA SER A 17 -15.12 11.69 -17.74
C SER A 17 -14.01 12.55 -17.16
N ALA A 18 -13.07 11.92 -16.46
CA ALA A 18 -11.85 12.55 -15.97
C ALA A 18 -10.66 11.62 -16.12
N THR A 19 -9.48 12.19 -16.38
CA THR A 19 -8.22 11.44 -16.35
C THR A 19 -8.00 10.83 -14.96
N ASN A 20 -7.77 9.53 -14.92
CA ASN A 20 -7.52 8.82 -13.69
C ASN A 20 -6.08 9.04 -13.23
N ARG A 21 -5.94 9.74 -12.09
CA ARG A 21 -4.66 9.93 -11.38
C ARG A 21 -4.66 9.25 -10.02
N ALA A 22 -5.62 8.37 -9.77
CA ALA A 22 -5.77 7.74 -8.48
C ALA A 22 -4.64 6.74 -8.21
N ALA A 23 -4.06 6.83 -7.02
CA ALA A 23 -3.26 5.77 -6.42
C ALA A 23 -4.03 5.24 -5.20
N LEU A 24 -4.04 3.91 -5.04
CA LEU A 24 -4.78 3.26 -3.97
C LEU A 24 -3.83 2.75 -2.90
N LEU A 25 -4.04 3.21 -1.66
CA LEU A 25 -3.44 2.64 -0.46
C LEU A 25 -4.57 2.08 0.41
N ALA A 26 -4.49 0.81 0.73
CA ALA A 26 -5.48 0.13 1.56
C ALA A 26 -4.78 -0.52 2.76
N ALA A 27 -5.35 -0.32 3.95
CA ALA A 27 -4.89 -0.95 5.19
C ALA A 27 -6.01 -1.84 5.73
N THR A 28 -5.65 -3.02 6.22
CA THR A 28 -6.61 -4.03 6.68
C THR A 28 -5.93 -4.99 7.64
N ASN A 29 -6.71 -5.52 8.58
CA ASN A 29 -6.29 -6.56 9.51
C ASN A 29 -6.83 -7.95 9.11
N ARG A 30 -7.47 -8.06 7.93
CA ARG A 30 -7.99 -9.34 7.41
C ARG A 30 -6.86 -10.14 6.77
N THR A 31 -6.89 -11.46 6.96
CA THR A 31 -5.87 -12.39 6.42
C THR A 31 -5.89 -12.45 4.88
N LYS A 32 -7.08 -12.46 4.26
CA LYS A 32 -7.26 -12.42 2.80
C LYS A 32 -8.21 -11.27 2.42
N PRO A 33 -7.70 -10.04 2.27
CA PRO A 33 -8.53 -8.87 1.99
C PRO A 33 -8.88 -8.70 0.50
N ILE A 34 -8.05 -9.26 -0.38
CA ILE A 34 -8.18 -9.23 -1.84
C ILE A 34 -7.65 -10.55 -2.41
N GLU A 35 -8.01 -10.85 -3.65
CA GLU A 35 -7.42 -11.97 -4.39
C GLU A 35 -6.26 -11.46 -5.26
N ILE A 36 -5.17 -12.23 -5.27
CA ILE A 36 -3.99 -11.94 -6.09
C ILE A 36 -3.77 -13.12 -7.03
N GLU A 37 -3.89 -12.86 -8.32
CA GLU A 37 -3.63 -13.82 -9.39
C GLU A 37 -2.13 -13.98 -9.65
N GLU A 38 -1.75 -15.10 -10.25
CA GLU A 38 -0.41 -15.28 -10.81
C GLU A 38 -0.15 -14.23 -11.90
N GLY A 39 0.96 -13.51 -11.79
CA GLY A 39 1.28 -12.43 -12.72
C GLY A 39 0.56 -11.10 -12.47
N ASP A 40 -0.23 -10.95 -11.40
CA ASP A 40 -0.87 -9.68 -11.04
C ASP A 40 0.17 -8.54 -10.91
N ARG A 41 -0.07 -7.44 -11.64
CA ARG A 41 0.81 -6.27 -11.75
C ARG A 41 0.33 -5.04 -10.96
N ARG A 42 -0.72 -5.19 -10.15
CA ARG A 42 -1.45 -4.08 -9.54
C ARG A 42 -1.05 -3.87 -8.08
N TRP A 43 -0.73 -4.94 -7.35
CA TRP A 43 -0.66 -4.90 -5.89
C TRP A 43 0.72 -5.22 -5.31
N THR A 44 1.31 -4.24 -4.64
CA THR A 44 2.38 -4.47 -3.66
C THR A 44 1.74 -4.75 -2.30
N VAL A 45 2.09 -5.87 -1.67
CA VAL A 45 1.57 -6.27 -0.35
C VAL A 45 2.64 -6.09 0.69
N LEU A 46 2.33 -5.37 1.77
CA LEU A 46 3.22 -5.20 2.91
C LEU A 46 2.50 -5.72 4.16
N HIS A 47 3.10 -6.69 4.84
CA HIS A 47 2.58 -7.22 6.09
C HIS A 47 3.60 -7.00 7.21
N ASN A 48 3.25 -6.17 8.18
CA ASN A 48 4.08 -5.98 9.36
C ASN A 48 3.79 -7.08 10.39
N ARG A 49 4.49 -8.21 10.28
CA ARG A 49 4.32 -9.37 11.18
C ARG A 49 4.94 -9.13 12.57
N THR A 50 5.88 -8.21 12.65
CA THR A 50 6.47 -7.78 13.91
C THR A 50 5.69 -6.61 14.46
N ARG A 51 5.38 -6.61 15.75
CA ARG A 51 5.00 -5.37 16.42
C ARG A 51 6.12 -4.38 16.12
N PRO A 52 5.82 -3.14 15.65
CA PRO A 52 6.87 -2.14 15.52
C PRO A 52 7.61 -2.15 16.84
N ALA A 53 8.92 -2.45 16.82
CA ALA A 53 9.73 -2.18 17.98
C ALA A 53 9.42 -0.73 18.39
N GLU A 54 9.41 -0.42 19.68
CA GLU A 54 9.25 0.96 20.15
C GLU A 54 10.48 1.76 19.71
N PHE A 55 10.52 2.07 18.41
CA PHE A 55 11.59 2.76 17.76
C PHE A 55 11.41 4.21 18.16
N THR A 56 12.39 4.70 18.88
CA THR A 56 12.49 6.13 19.17
C THR A 56 13.11 6.75 17.94
N ASP A 57 12.33 7.56 17.22
CA ASP A 57 12.88 8.36 16.13
C ASP A 57 13.91 9.33 16.73
N LEU A 58 15.17 9.25 16.27
CA LEU A 58 16.28 10.06 16.79
C LEU A 58 16.08 11.56 16.56
N ASP A 59 15.37 11.95 15.51
CA ASP A 59 15.16 13.36 15.13
C ASP A 59 13.93 13.96 15.83
N LEU A 60 12.93 13.14 16.13
CA LEU A 60 11.73 13.56 16.85
C LEU A 60 11.81 13.33 18.37
N GLY A 61 12.70 12.45 18.82
CA GLY A 61 12.85 12.07 20.24
C GLY A 61 11.57 11.45 20.82
N MET A 62 10.76 10.80 19.97
CA MET A 62 9.46 10.25 20.33
C MET A 62 9.35 8.79 19.86
N THR A 63 8.65 7.98 20.63
CA THR A 63 8.23 6.65 20.22
C THR A 63 7.17 6.71 19.14
N HIS A 64 7.02 5.64 18.36
CA HIS A 64 5.96 5.52 17.35
C HIS A 64 4.55 5.76 17.92
N ARG A 65 4.30 5.30 19.16
CA ARG A 65 3.03 5.52 19.85
C ARG A 65 2.78 7.00 20.14
N GLU A 66 3.76 7.68 20.71
CA GLU A 66 3.68 9.12 20.99
C GLU A 66 3.51 9.94 19.71
N CYS A 67 4.14 9.51 18.61
CA CYS A 67 3.96 10.12 17.30
C CYS A 67 2.48 10.04 16.85
N LEU A 68 1.87 8.85 16.90
CA LEU A 68 0.45 8.67 16.55
C LEU A 68 -0.48 9.49 17.45
N GLU A 69 -0.26 9.45 18.76
CA GLU A 69 -1.07 10.21 19.73
C GLU A 69 -0.89 11.73 19.54
N SER A 70 0.30 12.18 19.12
CA SER A 70 0.59 13.60 18.87
C SER A 70 -0.15 14.20 17.68
N GLN A 71 -0.64 13.39 16.74
CA GLN A 71 -1.44 13.87 15.60
C GLN A 71 -2.74 14.55 16.06
N HIS A 72 -3.21 14.22 17.26
CA HIS A 72 -4.40 14.82 17.87
C HIS A 72 -4.07 16.00 18.79
N ALA A 73 -2.79 16.31 19.00
CA ALA A 73 -2.32 17.39 19.86
C ALA A 73 -1.76 18.58 19.04
N PRO A 74 -2.30 19.80 19.16
CA PRO A 74 -1.98 20.92 18.25
C PRO A 74 -0.49 21.30 18.17
N GLN A 75 0.23 21.25 19.30
CA GLN A 75 1.62 21.70 19.37
C GLN A 75 2.63 20.60 19.01
N ARG A 76 2.43 19.36 19.49
CA ARG A 76 3.30 18.22 19.16
C ARG A 76 3.07 17.73 17.72
N GLY A 77 1.83 17.70 17.24
CA GLY A 77 1.49 17.32 15.88
C GLY A 77 2.13 18.21 14.81
N ARG A 78 2.35 19.50 15.10
CA ARG A 78 2.99 20.43 14.15
C ARG A 78 4.41 20.00 13.75
N ARG A 79 5.20 19.46 14.68
CA ARG A 79 6.57 18.97 14.39
C ARG A 79 6.53 17.72 13.52
N VAL A 80 5.61 16.80 13.81
CA VAL A 80 5.42 15.59 13.02
C VAL A 80 4.98 15.94 11.59
N HIS A 81 3.99 16.82 11.44
CA HIS A 81 3.55 17.27 10.12
C HIS A 81 4.65 18.00 9.34
N ALA A 82 5.49 18.79 10.01
CA ALA A 82 6.64 19.43 9.38
C ALA A 82 7.66 18.40 8.87
N ALA A 83 7.96 17.37 9.66
CA ALA A 83 8.85 16.28 9.25
C ALA A 83 8.26 15.49 8.06
N VAL A 84 6.96 15.17 8.08
CA VAL A 84 6.27 14.50 6.96
C VAL A 84 6.30 15.36 5.69
N ALA A 85 6.09 16.68 5.82
CA ALA A 85 6.15 17.60 4.69
C ALA A 85 7.56 17.72 4.11
N ALA A 86 8.59 17.80 4.97
CA ALA A 86 9.98 17.81 4.54
C ALA A 86 10.35 16.50 3.81
N PHE A 87 9.97 15.35 4.38
CA PHE A 87 10.17 14.06 3.73
C PHE A 87 9.46 13.97 2.36
N ALA A 88 8.23 14.47 2.26
CA ALA A 88 7.51 14.50 0.98
C ALA A 88 8.19 15.40 -0.06
N HIS A 89 8.73 16.55 0.37
CA HIS A 89 9.50 17.44 -0.48
C HIS A 89 10.79 16.76 -0.98
N ASP A 90 11.53 16.11 -0.08
CA ASP A 90 12.73 15.37 -0.41
C ASP A 90 12.45 14.22 -1.39
N LEU A 91 11.35 13.50 -1.22
CA LEU A 91 10.91 12.48 -2.18
C LEU A 91 10.63 13.06 -3.57
N GLY A 92 10.01 14.25 -3.63
CA GLY A 92 9.70 14.94 -4.89
C GLY A 92 10.93 15.37 -5.69
N THR A 93 12.09 15.51 -5.05
CA THR A 93 13.35 15.91 -5.72
C THR A 93 14.21 14.72 -6.13
N ARG A 94 13.88 13.50 -5.68
CA ARG A 94 14.64 12.29 -6.02
C ARG A 94 14.30 11.79 -7.42
N ALA A 95 15.33 11.37 -8.15
CA ALA A 95 15.14 10.63 -9.38
C ALA A 95 14.51 9.25 -9.06
N VAL A 96 13.33 8.99 -9.61
CA VAL A 96 12.61 7.73 -9.41
C VAL A 96 12.75 6.87 -10.65
N ASP A 97 13.23 5.63 -10.48
CA ASP A 97 13.17 4.63 -11.54
C ASP A 97 11.72 4.16 -11.75
N VAL A 98 11.06 4.76 -12.74
CA VAL A 98 9.69 4.44 -13.12
C VAL A 98 9.49 2.97 -13.50
N ARG A 99 10.55 2.24 -13.88
CA ARG A 99 10.45 0.80 -14.18
C ARG A 99 10.16 -0.02 -12.94
N GLN A 100 10.70 0.39 -11.80
CA GLN A 100 10.46 -0.25 -10.50
C GLN A 100 9.07 0.10 -9.97
N VAL A 101 8.59 1.33 -10.19
CA VAL A 101 7.24 1.76 -9.76
C VAL A 101 6.13 1.01 -10.50
N ARG A 102 6.37 0.62 -11.76
CA ARG A 102 5.39 -0.07 -12.61
C ARG A 102 5.18 -1.53 -12.28
N ARG A 103 6.03 -2.13 -11.44
CA ARG A 103 5.93 -3.54 -11.05
C ARG A 103 5.71 -3.64 -9.55
N PRO A 104 4.79 -4.49 -9.10
CA PRO A 104 4.68 -4.78 -7.68
C PRO A 104 5.98 -5.29 -7.11
N HIS A 105 6.26 -4.90 -5.88
CA HIS A 105 7.39 -5.46 -5.16
C HIS A 105 7.09 -6.92 -4.80
N LEU A 106 7.99 -7.82 -5.19
CA LEU A 106 7.90 -9.25 -4.88
C LEU A 106 8.45 -9.49 -3.48
N ASN A 107 7.62 -10.05 -2.60
CA ASN A 107 8.00 -10.40 -1.24
C ASN A 107 7.15 -11.58 -0.74
N ALA A 108 7.57 -12.16 0.38
CA ALA A 108 6.90 -13.31 0.99
C ALA A 108 5.43 -13.05 1.34
N SER A 109 5.07 -11.82 1.71
CA SER A 109 3.67 -11.47 2.03
C SER A 109 2.77 -11.52 0.80
N ARG A 110 3.27 -11.08 -0.35
CA ARG A 110 2.54 -11.17 -1.62
C ARG A 110 2.42 -12.63 -2.07
N GLU A 111 3.49 -13.41 -1.96
CA GLU A 111 3.49 -14.84 -2.33
C GLU A 111 2.50 -15.65 -1.49
N GLU A 112 2.47 -15.44 -0.17
CA GLU A 112 1.50 -16.05 0.74
C GLU A 112 0.06 -15.69 0.35
N LEU A 113 -0.22 -14.41 0.09
CA LEU A 113 -1.55 -13.98 -0.31
C LEU A 113 -1.97 -14.55 -1.68
N GLN A 114 -1.02 -14.72 -2.60
CA GLN A 114 -1.25 -15.37 -3.89
C GLN A 114 -1.61 -16.86 -3.70
N GLN A 115 -0.88 -17.59 -2.85
CA GLN A 115 -1.19 -18.99 -2.54
C GLN A 115 -2.58 -19.15 -1.91
N LEU A 116 -2.96 -18.24 -1.00
CA LEU A 116 -4.31 -18.21 -0.41
C LEU A 116 -5.41 -17.81 -1.42
N SER A 117 -5.01 -17.22 -2.54
CA SER A 117 -5.92 -16.84 -3.64
C SER A 117 -6.06 -17.93 -4.68
N GLU A 118 -5.16 -18.90 -4.71
CA GLU A 118 -5.17 -19.98 -5.69
C GLU A 118 -6.33 -20.96 -5.40
N PRO A 119 -7.12 -21.34 -6.42
CA PRO A 119 -8.13 -22.37 -6.27
C PRO A 119 -7.48 -23.70 -5.88
N VAL A 120 -8.10 -24.43 -4.94
CA VAL A 120 -7.63 -25.75 -4.47
C VAL A 120 -7.48 -26.75 -5.63
N THR A 121 -8.29 -26.63 -6.69
CA THR A 121 -8.19 -27.45 -7.88
C THR A 121 -6.89 -27.26 -8.66
N GLU A 122 -6.38 -26.02 -8.74
CA GLU A 122 -5.11 -25.73 -9.42
C GLU A 122 -3.93 -26.26 -8.60
N GLN A 123 -3.98 -26.12 -7.28
CA GLN A 123 -2.99 -26.68 -6.36
C GLN A 123 -2.88 -28.20 -6.52
N PHE A 124 -4.04 -28.88 -6.54
CA PHE A 124 -4.11 -30.33 -6.70
C PHE A 124 -3.59 -30.80 -8.07
N LEU A 125 -3.91 -30.10 -9.16
CA LEU A 125 -3.41 -30.43 -10.50
C LEU A 125 -1.89 -30.28 -10.59
N ARG A 126 -1.32 -29.26 -9.95
CA ARG A 126 0.13 -29.04 -9.93
C ARG A 126 0.84 -30.18 -9.19
N GLU A 127 0.29 -30.65 -8.08
CA GLU A 127 0.84 -31.80 -7.35
C GLU A 127 0.79 -33.10 -8.16
N LEU A 128 -0.30 -33.34 -8.90
CA LEU A 128 -0.46 -34.53 -9.76
C LEU A 128 0.47 -34.56 -10.97
N ILE A 129 0.82 -33.40 -11.54
CA ILE A 129 1.65 -33.31 -12.76
C ILE A 129 3.14 -33.34 -12.41
N CYS A 130 3.52 -32.99 -11.18
CA CYS A 130 4.91 -32.94 -10.72
C CYS A 130 5.40 -34.22 -10.01
N THR A 131 4.56 -35.25 -9.90
CA THR A 131 4.91 -36.64 -9.51
C THR A 131 4.97 -37.55 -10.73
#